data_AF-A0A9P4Y8L8-F1
#
_entry.id   AF-A0A9P4Y8L8-F1
#
_cell.length_a   1.000
_cell.length_b   1.000
_cell.length_c   1.000
_cell.angle_alpha   90.00
_cell.angle_beta   90.00
_cell.angle_gamma   90.00
#
_symmetry.space_group_name_H-M   'P 1'
#
loop_
_entity.id
_entity.type
_entity.pdbx_description
1 polymer ?
#
loop_
_entity_poly.entity_id
_entity_poly.type
_entity_poly.pdbx_seq_one_letter_code
_entity_poly.pdbx_strand_id
1 'polypeptide(L)' 'LANIDIVLYTSLQAIINYIAKYCSKAEMKIQLYKKIMFELISKINYAKLIVSLVAKIINKLLSEQD' A
#
# COMPACT_ATOMS: atom_id res chain seq x y z
N LEU A 1 4.85 -18.28 19.00
CA LEU A 1 4.04 -19.19 19.84
C LEU A 1 2.72 -18.48 20.12
N ALA A 2 1.69 -18.72 19.32
CA ALA A 2 0.40 -18.05 19.44
C ALA A 2 -0.49 -18.85 20.41
N ASN A 3 -0.90 -18.22 21.49
CA ASN A 3 -1.74 -18.78 22.54
C ASN A 3 -3.18 -18.92 22.00
N ILE A 4 -3.48 -20.02 21.30
CA ILE A 4 -4.82 -20.37 20.82
C ILE A 4 -5.45 -21.35 21.84
N ASP A 5 -5.49 -20.94 23.10
CA ASP A 5 -6.35 -21.60 24.10
C ASP A 5 -7.68 -20.84 24.13
N ILE A 6 -8.44 -20.94 23.05
CA ILE A 6 -9.85 -20.55 23.06
C ILE A 6 -10.60 -21.73 23.68
N VAL A 7 -10.68 -21.73 25.00
CA VAL A 7 -11.62 -22.55 25.73
C VAL A 7 -13.03 -22.17 25.24
N LEU A 8 -13.63 -23.01 24.41
CA LEU A 8 -14.94 -22.80 23.76
C LEU A 8 -16.07 -22.93 24.79
N TYR A 9 -16.24 -21.91 25.62
CA TYR A 9 -17.44 -21.70 26.45
C TYR A 9 -18.25 -20.47 26.01
N THR A 10 -18.08 -20.02 24.77
CA THR A 10 -18.76 -18.82 24.24
C THR A 10 -19.55 -19.17 22.99
N SER A 11 -20.79 -18.69 22.93
CA SER A 11 -21.76 -18.95 21.87
C SER A 11 -21.18 -18.66 20.48
N LEU A 12 -21.66 -19.36 19.44
CA LEU A 12 -21.24 -19.17 18.04
C LEU A 12 -21.24 -17.69 17.61
N GLN A 13 -22.13 -16.88 18.17
CA GLN A 13 -22.20 -15.44 17.98
C GLN A 13 -20.90 -14.71 18.38
N ALA A 14 -20.27 -15.11 19.49
CA ALA A 14 -19.03 -14.50 19.95
C ALA A 14 -17.86 -14.78 19.00
N ILE A 15 -17.82 -15.98 18.43
CA ILE A 15 -16.81 -16.38 17.43
C ILE A 15 -17.01 -15.57 16.14
N ILE A 16 -18.24 -15.45 15.65
CA ILE A 16 -18.57 -14.66 14.46
C ILE A 16 -18.19 -13.19 14.67
N ASN A 17 -18.54 -12.60 15.83
CA ASN A 17 -18.18 -11.23 16.16
C ASN A 17 -16.65 -11.03 16.27
N TYR A 18 -15.93 -12.03 16.78
CA TYR A 18 -14.47 -12.01 16.82
C TYR A 18 -13.87 -12.03 15.41
N ILE A 19 -14.32 -12.92 14.53
CA ILE A 19 -13.88 -12.97 13.13
C ILE A 19 -14.17 -11.63 12.42
N ALA A 20 -15.38 -11.10 12.58
CA ALA A 20 -15.78 -9.83 11.99
C ALA A 20 -14.88 -8.66 12.45
N LYS A 21 -14.57 -8.58 13.75
CA LYS A 21 -13.66 -7.56 14.30
C LYS A 21 -12.28 -7.59 13.65
N TYR A 22 -11.73 -8.78 13.39
CA TYR A 22 -10.42 -8.92 12.77
C TYR A 22 -10.46 -8.64 11.26
N CYS A 23 -11.54 -9.03 10.57
CA CYS A 23 -11.77 -8.64 9.18
C CYS A 23 -11.85 -7.12 9.02
N SER A 24 -12.64 -6.42 9.84
CA SER A 24 -12.73 -4.95 9.80
C SER A 24 -11.39 -4.27 10.11
N LYS A 25 -10.59 -4.82 11.04
CA LYS A 25 -9.24 -4.31 11.33
C LYS A 25 -8.30 -4.48 10.15
N ALA A 26 -8.41 -5.59 9.40
CA ALA A 26 -7.63 -5.82 8.19
C ALA A 26 -8.07 -4.88 7.05
N GLU A 27 -9.38 -4.66 6.90
CA GLU A 27 -9.95 -3.78 5.88
C GLU A 27 -9.53 -2.31 6.08
N MET A 28 -9.52 -1.83 7.33
CA MET A 28 -8.99 -0.50 7.66
C MET A 28 -7.52 -0.31 7.25
N LYS A 29 -6.67 -1.33 7.43
CA LYS A 29 -5.26 -1.27 7.00
C LYS A 29 -5.13 -1.17 5.48
N ILE A 30 -5.96 -1.90 4.74
CA ILE A 30 -5.98 -1.88 3.27
C ILE A 30 -6.44 -0.51 2.76
N GLN A 31 -7.44 0.10 3.39
CA GLN A 31 -7.89 1.46 3.05
C GLN A 31 -6.81 2.52 3.30
N LEU A 32 -6.06 2.41 4.41
CA LEU A 32 -4.95 3.31 4.69
C LEU A 32 -3.85 3.22 3.60
N TYR A 33 -3.49 2.00 3.21
CA TYR A 33 -2.49 1.79 2.15
C TYR A 33 -2.97 2.32 0.80
N LYS A 34 -4.23 2.09 0.43
CA LYS A 34 -4.83 2.67 -0.78
C LYS A 34 -4.77 4.20 -0.78
N LYS A 35 -5.08 4.84 0.35
CA LYS A 35 -5.02 6.31 0.48
C LYS A 35 -3.60 6.83 0.27
N ILE A 36 -2.60 6.19 0.89
CA ILE A 36 -1.20 6.55 0.72
C ILE A 36 -0.76 6.39 -0.75
N MET A 37 -1.11 5.27 -1.38
CA MET A 37 -0.75 5.04 -2.79
C MET A 37 -1.41 6.05 -3.73
N PHE A 38 -2.68 6.40 -3.51
CA PHE A 38 -3.35 7.45 -4.28
C PHE A 38 -2.70 8.81 -4.11
N GLU A 39 -2.30 9.16 -2.90
CA GLU A 39 -1.61 10.43 -2.62
C GLU A 39 -0.22 10.47 -3.28
N LEU A 40 0.51 9.36 -3.29
CA LEU A 40 1.79 9.22 -3.98
C LEU A 40 1.62 9.32 -5.50
N ILE A 41 0.66 8.59 -6.07
CA ILE A 41 0.38 8.61 -7.52
C ILE A 41 -0.07 10.01 -7.96
N SER A 42 -0.91 10.68 -7.18
CA SER A 42 -1.34 12.05 -7.48
C SER A 42 -0.21 13.08 -7.42
N LYS A 43 0.83 12.82 -6.62
CA LYS A 43 2.05 13.66 -6.56
C LYS A 43 3.03 13.37 -7.70
N ILE A 44 2.92 12.21 -8.34
CA ILE A 44 3.73 11.84 -9.50
C ILE A 44 3.15 12.55 -10.73
N ASN A 45 3.74 13.69 -11.08
CA ASN A 45 3.50 14.33 -12.36
C ASN A 45 4.27 13.58 -13.45
N TYR A 46 3.59 12.66 -14.14
CA TYR A 46 4.15 11.85 -15.22
C TYR A 46 4.83 12.69 -16.31
N ALA A 47 4.29 13.87 -16.63
CA ALA A 47 4.92 14.77 -17.60
C ALA A 47 6.29 15.26 -17.12
N LYS A 48 6.42 15.59 -15.83
CA LYS A 48 7.70 16.01 -15.23
C LYS A 48 8.73 14.88 -15.22
N LEU A 49 8.31 13.63 -14.98
CA LEU A 49 9.19 12.47 -15.04
C LEU A 49 9.69 12.21 -16.46
N ILE A 50 8.81 12.25 -17.46
CA ILE A 50 9.17 12.05 -18.87
C ILE A 50 10.15 13.14 -19.32
N VAL A 51 9.88 14.40 -19.02
CA VAL A 51 10.78 15.51 -19.34
C VAL A 51 12.15 15.34 -18.66
N SER A 52 12.18 14.95 -17.38
CA SER A 52 13.43 14.65 -16.67
C SER A 52 14.20 13.49 -17.31
N LEU A 53 13.51 12.46 -17.80
CA LEU A 53 14.13 11.31 -18.45
C LEU A 53 14.75 11.73 -19.77
N VAL A 54 14.01 12.45 -20.61
CA VAL A 54 14.48 12.96 -21.90
C VAL A 54 15.68 13.89 -21.71
N ALA A 55 15.63 14.81 -20.75
CA ALA A 55 16.76 15.68 -20.43
C ALA A 55 18.02 14.89 -20.03
N LYS A 56 17.87 13.84 -19.21
CA LYS A 56 18.99 12.95 -18.85
C LYS A 56 19.56 12.20 -20.06
N ILE A 57 18.71 11.72 -20.96
CA ILE A 57 19.15 11.01 -22.16
C ILE A 57 19.92 11.97 -23.08
N ILE A 58 19.37 13.16 -23.35
CA ILE A 58 20.03 14.16 -24.19
C ILE A 58 21.38 14.56 -23.59
N ASN A 59 21.42 14.87 -22.29
CA ASN A 59 22.67 15.24 -21.62
C ASN A 59 23.70 14.11 -21.67
N LYS A 60 23.26 12.85 -21.54
CA LYS A 60 24.15 11.69 -21.66
C LYS A 60 24.71 11.54 -23.08
N LEU A 61 23.86 11.69 -24.10
CA LEU A 61 24.28 11.62 -25.49
C LEU A 61 25.26 12.74 -25.86
N LEU A 62 25.05 13.96 -25.34
CA LEU A 62 25.97 15.08 -25.51
C LEU A 62 27.31 14.81 -24.81
N SER A 63 27.28 14.28 -23.58
CA SER A 63 28.52 13.94 -22.85
C SER A 63 29.32 12.78 -23.44
N GLU A 64 28.71 11.95 -24.29
CA GLU A 64 29.38 10.86 -25.02
C GLU A 64 29.95 11.35 -26.36
N GLN A 65 29.61 12.57 -26.81
CA GLN A 65 30.09 13.19 -28.05
C GLN A 65 31.27 14.15 -27.86
N ASP A 66 31.47 14.70 -26.65
CA ASP A 66 32.67 15.44 -26.24
C ASP A 66 33.84 14.48 -25.89
#